data_AF-A0A3D3QKE1-F1
#
_entry.id   AF-A0A3D3QKE1-F1
#
_cell.length_a   1.000
_cell.length_b   1.000
_cell.length_c   1.000
_cell.angle_alpha   90.00
_cell.angle_beta   90.00
_cell.angle_gamma   90.00
#
_symmetry.space_group_name_H-M   'P 1'
#
loop_
_entity.id
_entity.type
_entity.pdbx_description
1 polymer ?
#
loop_
_entity_poly.entity_id
_entity_poly.type
_entity_poly.pdbx_seq_one_letter_code
_entity_poly.pdbx_strand_id
1 'polypeptide(L)'
;YTQIKDDFVLDELNQLGHGFSPPSKVVNEINTAQHVNSAGQSFYDRWQEQHGSVRIGGKTLKQAMKALMKSRSYQRLSYDHFEGNKSPRIGEVQKLIRKYRARAFQMTLREFPEVNALYKRNSQIKAYRKAGRDIQSLLDY
;
A
#
# COMPACT_ATOMS: atom_id res chain seq x y z
N TYR A 1 3.50 9.68 -32.25
CA TYR A 1 2.97 8.31 -32.35
C TYR A 1 3.56 7.45 -31.22
N THR A 2 2.84 7.28 -30.11
CA THR A 2 3.20 6.24 -29.11
C THR A 2 1.94 5.61 -28.53
N GLN A 3 1.51 4.54 -29.20
CA GLN A 3 0.74 3.42 -28.68
C GLN A 3 -0.62 3.75 -28.06
N ILE A 4 -1.66 3.73 -28.91
CA ILE A 4 -2.93 3.09 -28.57
C ILE A 4 -2.56 1.65 -28.15
N LYS A 5 -2.31 1.45 -26.86
CA LYS A 5 -2.10 0.15 -26.26
C LYS A 5 -3.31 -0.06 -25.39
N ASP A 6 -4.17 -1.01 -25.79
CA ASP A 6 -5.23 -1.60 -24.97
C ASP A 6 -4.71 -1.81 -23.55
N ASP A 7 -4.92 -0.82 -22.68
CA ASP A 7 -4.56 -0.94 -21.28
C ASP A 7 -5.78 -1.58 -20.65
N PHE A 8 -5.94 -2.88 -20.91
CA PHE A 8 -6.95 -3.76 -20.31
C PHE A 8 -7.11 -3.52 -18.79
N VAL A 9 -6.03 -3.10 -18.14
CA VAL A 9 -6.04 -2.67 -16.74
C VAL A 9 -6.82 -1.37 -16.54
N LEU A 10 -6.60 -0.33 -17.35
CA LEU A 10 -7.36 0.92 -17.29
C LEU A 10 -8.84 0.69 -17.62
N ASP A 11 -9.15 -0.12 -18.62
CA ASP A 11 -10.55 -0.43 -18.98
C ASP A 11 -11.27 -1.13 -17.82
N GLU A 12 -10.63 -2.11 -17.20
CA GLU A 12 -11.17 -2.79 -16.02
C GLU A 12 -11.32 -1.81 -14.84
N LEU A 13 -10.34 -0.92 -14.60
CA LEU A 13 -10.45 0.09 -13.54
C LEU A 13 -11.60 1.08 -13.79
N ASN A 14 -11.81 1.47 -15.04
CA ASN A 14 -12.92 2.33 -15.45
C ASN A 14 -14.25 1.61 -15.24
N GLN A 15 -14.35 0.33 -15.62
CA GLN A 15 -15.54 -0.49 -15.43
C GLN A 15 -15.88 -0.68 -13.95
N LEU A 16 -14.87 -0.77 -13.07
CA LEU A 16 -15.10 -0.85 -11.62
C LEU A 16 -15.62 0.47 -11.02
N GLY A 17 -15.52 1.59 -11.74
CA GLY A 17 -16.00 2.89 -11.27
C GLY A 17 -15.42 3.34 -9.92
N HIS A 18 -14.26 2.80 -9.52
CA HIS A 18 -13.72 2.98 -8.18
C HIS A 18 -12.38 3.71 -8.17
N GLY A 19 -12.32 4.85 -7.48
CA GLY A 19 -11.09 5.57 -7.23
C GLY A 19 -10.21 4.87 -6.19
N PHE A 20 -9.01 4.44 -6.59
CA PHE A 20 -8.02 3.90 -5.67
C PHE A 20 -7.15 5.02 -5.10
N SER A 21 -7.50 5.52 -3.92
CA SER A 21 -6.80 6.63 -3.28
C SER A 21 -5.34 6.29 -2.92
N PRO A 22 -4.43 7.28 -2.95
CA PRO A 22 -3.08 7.13 -2.42
C PRO A 22 -3.11 6.75 -0.91
N PRO A 23 -2.02 6.17 -0.38
CA PRO A 23 -1.96 5.89 1.05
C PRO A 23 -2.00 7.17 1.88
N SER A 24 -2.48 7.06 3.13
CA SER A 24 -2.40 8.15 4.10
C SER A 24 -0.94 8.57 4.33
N LYS A 25 -0.72 9.88 4.52
CA LYS A 25 0.56 10.43 4.97
C LYS A 25 0.87 10.14 6.44
N VAL A 26 -0.13 9.66 7.20
CA VAL A 26 0.05 9.22 8.58
C VAL A 26 -0.05 7.71 8.63
N VAL A 27 1.05 7.06 9.00
CA VAL A 27 1.14 5.59 9.11
C VAL A 27 1.64 5.27 10.51
N ASN A 28 0.88 4.45 11.24
CA ASN A 28 1.24 4.04 12.60
C ASN A 28 1.53 5.23 13.54
N GLU A 29 0.72 6.29 13.47
CA GLU A 29 0.88 7.54 14.23
C GLU A 29 2.14 8.35 13.89
N ILE A 30 2.80 8.03 12.77
CA ILE A 30 3.97 8.76 12.26
C ILE A 30 3.55 9.53 11.02
N ASN A 31 3.80 10.84 11.00
CA ASN A 31 3.60 11.65 9.81
C ASN A 31 4.79 11.49 8.86
N THR A 32 4.65 10.62 7.86
CA THR A 32 5.73 10.26 6.94
C THR A 32 6.18 11.42 6.03
N ALA A 33 5.39 12.49 5.92
CA ALA A 33 5.79 13.65 5.13
C ALA A 33 6.76 14.58 5.88
N GLN A 34 6.86 14.46 7.21
CA GLN A 34 7.72 15.31 8.03
C GLN A 34 9.14 14.76 8.22
N HIS A 35 9.37 13.48 7.90
CA HIS A 35 10.68 12.86 8.00
C HIS A 35 11.40 12.96 6.67
N VAL A 36 12.50 13.70 6.65
CA VAL A 36 13.29 14.02 5.45
C VAL A 36 14.69 13.46 5.62
N ASN A 37 15.21 12.79 4.59
CA ASN A 37 16.56 12.25 4.61
C ASN A 37 17.61 13.34 4.33
N SER A 38 18.88 12.97 4.40
CA SER A 38 20.02 13.85 4.07
C SER A 38 20.01 14.38 2.63
N ALA A 39 19.28 13.73 1.72
CA ALA A 39 19.09 14.16 0.34
C ALA A 39 17.91 15.13 0.15
N GLY A 40 17.23 15.55 1.23
CA GLY A 40 16.09 16.47 1.16
C GLY A 40 14.80 15.81 0.70
N GLN A 41 14.74 14.48 0.58
CA GLN A 41 13.55 13.74 0.17
C GLN A 41 12.76 13.25 1.38
N SER A 42 11.45 13.50 1.40
CA SER A 42 10.60 12.98 2.47
C SER A 42 10.42 11.46 2.36
N PHE A 43 10.17 10.79 3.49
CA PHE A 43 9.84 9.38 3.51
C PHE A 43 8.63 9.09 2.62
N TYR A 44 7.62 9.96 2.64
CA TYR A 44 6.42 9.80 1.82
C TYR A 44 6.73 9.81 0.33
N ASP A 45 7.55 10.75 -0.14
CA ASP A 45 7.93 10.84 -1.56
C ASP A 45 8.73 9.60 -1.97
N ARG A 46 9.71 9.21 -1.15
CA ARG A 46 10.51 8.02 -1.40
C ARG A 46 9.65 6.75 -1.42
N TRP A 47 8.64 6.67 -0.57
CA TRP A 47 7.71 5.55 -0.56
C TRP A 47 6.86 5.50 -1.84
N GLN A 48 6.42 6.64 -2.38
CA GLN A 48 5.70 6.69 -3.65
C GLN A 48 6.57 6.22 -4.82
N GLU A 49 7.84 6.65 -4.86
CA GLU A 49 8.80 6.18 -5.87
C GLU A 49 9.00 4.67 -5.79
N GLN A 50 9.25 4.14 -4.58
CA GLN A 50 9.42 2.71 -4.35
C GLN A 50 8.16 1.93 -4.75
N HIS A 51 6.97 2.47 -4.51
CA HIS A 51 5.73 1.82 -4.92
C HIS A 51 5.62 1.63 -6.45
N GLY A 52 6.15 2.57 -7.24
CA GLY A 52 6.17 2.45 -8.70
C GLY A 52 7.19 1.44 -9.22
N SER A 53 8.30 1.24 -8.51
CA SER A 53 9.43 0.42 -8.97
C SER A 53 9.48 -0.97 -8.32
N VAL A 54 8.80 -1.17 -7.20
CA VAL A 54 8.87 -2.41 -6.43
C VAL A 54 8.37 -3.61 -7.22
N ARG A 55 9.13 -4.71 -7.12
CA ARG A 55 8.79 -5.99 -7.74
C ARG A 55 8.53 -7.03 -6.66
N ILE A 56 7.45 -7.78 -6.83
CA ILE A 56 7.11 -8.96 -6.01
C ILE A 56 7.05 -10.15 -6.95
N GLY A 57 7.90 -11.17 -6.73
CA GLY A 57 8.01 -12.31 -7.64
C GLY A 57 8.38 -11.89 -9.08
N GLY A 58 9.27 -10.90 -9.23
CA GLY A 58 9.70 -10.37 -10.52
C GLY A 58 8.72 -9.44 -11.24
N LYS A 59 7.49 -9.26 -10.70
CA LYS A 59 6.44 -8.45 -11.35
C LYS A 59 6.24 -7.10 -10.68
N THR A 60 6.07 -6.04 -11.48
CA THR A 60 5.61 -4.72 -11.00
C THR A 60 4.11 -4.76 -10.68
N LEU A 61 3.60 -3.72 -10.00
CA LEU A 61 2.16 -3.63 -9.68
C LEU A 61 1.31 -3.72 -10.96
N LYS A 62 1.66 -2.99 -12.02
CA LYS A 62 0.93 -3.02 -13.30
C LYS A 62 0.89 -4.43 -13.90
N GLN A 63 2.02 -5.14 -13.89
CA GLN A 63 2.10 -6.52 -14.39
C GLN A 63 1.28 -7.50 -13.54
N ALA A 64 1.33 -7.34 -12.22
CA ALA A 64 0.55 -8.17 -11.30
C ALA A 64 -0.95 -7.89 -11.40
N MET A 65 -1.37 -6.64 -11.58
CA MET A 65 -2.78 -6.27 -11.82
C MET A 65 -3.29 -6.92 -13.10
N LYS A 66 -2.52 -6.81 -14.20
CA LYS A 66 -2.85 -7.49 -15.46
C LYS A 66 -3.01 -8.99 -15.28
N ALA A 67 -2.13 -9.64 -14.52
CA ALA A 67 -2.21 -11.07 -14.24
C ALA A 67 -3.43 -11.43 -13.37
N LEU A 68 -3.73 -10.62 -12.34
CA LEU A 68 -4.91 -10.79 -11.49
C LEU A 68 -6.19 -10.68 -12.31
N MET A 69 -6.35 -9.62 -13.09
CA MET A 69 -7.56 -9.34 -13.87
C MET A 69 -7.81 -10.36 -14.98
N LYS A 70 -6.76 -11.00 -15.49
CA LYS A 70 -6.85 -12.12 -16.44
C LYS A 70 -7.13 -13.48 -15.79
N SER A 71 -7.04 -13.59 -14.47
CA SER A 71 -7.24 -14.87 -13.78
C SER A 71 -8.72 -15.27 -13.80
N ARG A 72 -8.99 -16.56 -14.01
CA ARG A 72 -10.36 -17.11 -13.98
C ARG A 72 -11.06 -16.85 -12.64
N SER A 73 -10.31 -16.91 -11.54
CA SER A 73 -10.83 -16.62 -10.20
C SER A 73 -11.34 -15.20 -10.07
N TYR A 74 -10.62 -14.22 -10.63
CA TYR A 74 -11.03 -12.83 -10.62
C TYR A 74 -12.22 -12.59 -11.58
N GLN A 75 -12.17 -13.15 -12.78
CA GLN A 75 -13.23 -12.97 -13.77
C GLN A 75 -14.58 -13.59 -13.36
N ARG A 76 -14.58 -14.58 -12.47
CA ARG A 76 -15.81 -15.14 -11.90
C ARG A 76 -16.47 -14.24 -10.84
N LEU A 77 -15.79 -13.20 -10.36
CA LEU A 77 -16.34 -12.28 -9.38
C LEU A 77 -17.34 -11.33 -10.03
N SER A 78 -18.40 -10.98 -9.30
CA SER A 78 -19.40 -10.01 -9.78
C SER A 78 -18.83 -8.58 -9.83
N TYR A 79 -19.30 -7.80 -10.80
CA TYR A 79 -19.09 -6.34 -10.86
C TYR A 79 -20.06 -5.59 -9.94
N ASP A 80 -21.09 -6.24 -9.41
CA ASP A 80 -22.17 -5.57 -8.69
C ASP A 80 -21.70 -4.88 -7.40
N HIS A 81 -22.32 -3.74 -7.14
CA HIS A 81 -22.22 -3.00 -5.90
C HIS A 81 -23.59 -3.10 -5.21
N PHE A 82 -23.62 -3.40 -3.92
CA PHE A 82 -24.88 -3.53 -3.17
C PHE A 82 -24.78 -2.82 -1.83
N GLU A 83 -25.75 -1.96 -1.50
CA GLU A 83 -25.92 -1.30 -0.19
C GLU A 83 -24.61 -0.97 0.55
N GLY A 84 -23.80 -0.06 -0.02
CA GLY A 84 -22.55 0.38 0.60
C GLY A 84 -21.38 -0.63 0.53
N ASN A 85 -21.63 -1.88 0.11
CA ASN A 85 -20.62 -2.88 -0.15
C ASN A 85 -20.03 -2.74 -1.55
N LYS A 86 -18.71 -2.67 -1.60
CA LYS A 86 -17.94 -2.61 -2.84
C LYS A 86 -17.92 -3.98 -3.52
N SER A 87 -17.84 -4.00 -4.85
CA SER A 87 -17.64 -5.24 -5.61
C SER A 87 -16.46 -6.06 -5.04
N PRO A 88 -16.58 -7.40 -4.99
CA PRO A 88 -15.48 -8.28 -4.58
C PRO A 88 -14.22 -8.09 -5.44
N ARG A 89 -14.36 -7.67 -6.71
CA ARG A 89 -13.22 -7.33 -7.59
C ARG A 89 -12.40 -6.19 -7.05
N ILE A 90 -13.06 -5.14 -6.55
CA ILE A 90 -12.41 -4.00 -5.91
C ILE A 90 -11.61 -4.49 -4.69
N GLY A 91 -12.18 -5.43 -3.93
CA GLY A 91 -11.48 -6.06 -2.79
C GLY A 91 -10.17 -6.74 -3.21
N GLU A 92 -10.19 -7.54 -4.28
CA GLU A 92 -8.99 -8.21 -4.79
C GLU A 92 -7.93 -7.23 -5.31
N VAL A 93 -8.35 -6.20 -6.05
CA VAL A 93 -7.43 -5.14 -6.52
C VAL A 93 -6.84 -4.37 -5.33
N GLN A 94 -7.65 -4.02 -4.34
CA GLN A 94 -7.18 -3.35 -3.11
C GLN A 94 -6.18 -4.20 -2.34
N LYS A 95 -6.41 -5.51 -2.20
CA LYS A 95 -5.46 -6.44 -1.57
C LYS A 95 -4.11 -6.42 -2.30
N LEU A 96 -4.13 -6.47 -3.63
CA LEU A 96 -2.93 -6.43 -4.43
C LEU A 96 -2.17 -5.10 -4.25
N ILE A 97 -2.86 -3.97 -4.36
CA ILE A 97 -2.25 -2.63 -4.15
C ILE A 97 -1.66 -2.53 -2.74
N ARG A 98 -2.38 -2.97 -1.70
CA ARG A 98 -1.89 -2.97 -0.31
C ARG A 98 -0.61 -3.79 -0.16
N LYS A 99 -0.52 -4.95 -0.82
CA LYS A 99 0.68 -5.80 -0.80
C LYS A 99 1.91 -5.08 -1.36
N TYR A 100 1.75 -4.41 -2.51
CA TYR A 100 2.84 -3.64 -3.13
C TYR A 100 3.23 -2.42 -2.29
N ARG A 101 2.24 -1.69 -1.75
CA ARG A 101 2.47 -0.57 -0.82
C ARG A 101 3.23 -1.00 0.42
N ALA A 102 2.85 -2.11 1.04
CA ALA A 102 3.52 -2.64 2.22
C ALA A 102 4.97 -3.01 1.91
N ARG A 103 5.23 -3.65 0.77
CA ARG A 103 6.61 -3.98 0.36
C ARG A 103 7.45 -2.73 0.13
N ALA A 104 6.91 -1.74 -0.59
CA ALA A 104 7.58 -0.46 -0.81
C ALA A 104 7.87 0.25 0.51
N PHE A 105 6.89 0.28 1.43
CA PHE A 105 7.04 0.89 2.76
C PHE A 105 8.19 0.23 3.54
N GLN A 106 8.25 -1.10 3.54
CA GLN A 106 9.33 -1.86 4.19
C GLN A 106 10.70 -1.60 3.57
N MET A 107 10.77 -1.31 2.25
CA MET A 107 12.01 -0.89 1.61
C MET A 107 12.40 0.52 2.07
N THR A 108 11.45 1.46 2.09
CA THR A 108 11.69 2.82 2.57
C THR A 108 12.09 2.87 4.04
N LEU A 109 11.50 2.06 4.93
CA LEU A 109 11.92 1.96 6.33
C LEU A 109 13.40 1.58 6.50
N ARG A 110 14.00 0.86 5.55
CA ARG A 110 15.44 0.52 5.61
C ARG A 110 16.32 1.72 5.30
N GLU A 111 15.82 2.65 4.49
CA GLU A 111 16.50 3.89 4.13
C GLU A 111 16.35 4.97 5.22
N PHE A 112 15.32 4.86 6.07
CA PHE A 112 15.02 5.82 7.15
C PHE A 112 15.04 5.13 8.53
N PRO A 113 16.23 4.92 9.14
CA PRO A 113 16.37 4.17 10.40
C PRO A 113 15.62 4.80 11.58
N GLU A 114 15.54 6.12 11.65
CA GLU A 114 14.77 6.86 12.66
C GLU A 114 13.26 6.56 12.60
N VAL A 115 12.68 6.59 11.40
CA VAL A 115 11.27 6.28 11.16
C VAL A 115 11.00 4.82 11.46
N ASN A 116 11.95 3.94 11.14
CA ASN A 116 11.87 2.51 11.46
C ASN A 116 11.86 2.23 12.96
N ALA A 117 12.68 2.94 13.75
CA ALA A 117 12.69 2.83 15.19
C ALA A 117 11.32 3.25 15.79
N LEU A 118 10.81 4.42 15.37
CA LEU A 118 9.49 4.91 15.76
C LEU A 118 8.38 3.92 15.36
N TYR A 119 8.45 3.39 14.13
CA TYR A 119 7.47 2.44 13.62
C TYR A 119 7.44 1.15 14.42
N LYS A 120 8.60 0.60 14.77
CA LYS A 120 8.72 -0.60 15.62
C LYS A 120 8.16 -0.34 17.01
N ARG A 121 8.55 0.78 17.64
CA ARG A 121 8.05 1.19 18.96
C ARG A 121 6.53 1.30 18.98
N ASN A 122 5.95 2.08 18.07
CA ASN A 122 4.50 2.29 18.00
C ASN A 122 3.75 0.97 17.71
N SER A 123 4.35 0.08 16.89
CA SER A 123 3.78 -1.25 16.66
C SER A 123 3.79 -2.12 17.91
N GLN A 124 4.88 -2.06 18.70
CA GLN A 124 4.99 -2.78 19.97
C GLN A 124 3.98 -2.27 20.99
N ILE A 125 3.85 -0.94 21.14
CA ILE A 125 2.84 -0.30 22.02
C ILE A 125 1.44 -0.81 21.67
N LYS A 126 1.08 -0.85 20.38
CA LYS A 126 -0.23 -1.36 19.93
C LYS A 126 -0.44 -2.83 20.25
N ALA A 127 0.59 -3.65 20.08
CA ALA A 127 0.53 -5.07 20.42
C ALA A 127 0.33 -5.27 21.93
N TYR A 128 1.04 -4.51 22.76
CA TYR A 128 0.93 -4.57 24.22
C TYR A 128 -0.44 -4.10 24.71
N ARG A 129 -0.96 -3.00 24.15
CA ARG A 129 -2.34 -2.53 24.37
C ARG A 129 -3.37 -3.62 24.11
N LYS A 130 -3.27 -4.27 22.94
CA LYS A 130 -4.20 -5.33 22.55
C LYS A 130 -4.09 -6.57 23.47
N ALA A 131 -2.90 -6.84 23.98
CA ALA A 131 -2.64 -7.95 24.89
C ALA A 131 -2.90 -7.63 26.38
N GLY A 132 -3.30 -6.40 26.72
CA GLY A 132 -3.51 -5.96 28.10
C GLY A 132 -2.23 -5.89 28.94
N ARG A 133 -1.06 -5.74 28.32
CA ARG A 133 0.24 -5.63 29.00
C ARG A 133 0.57 -4.18 29.33
N ASP A 134 1.39 -3.96 30.36
CA ASP A 134 1.88 -2.63 30.71
C ASP A 134 2.78 -2.03 29.63
N ILE A 135 2.61 -0.73 29.39
CA ILE A 135 3.20 0.04 28.28
C ILE A 135 4.07 1.18 28.81
N GLN A 136 4.05 1.46 30.12
CA GLN A 136 4.79 2.60 30.70
C GLN A 136 6.28 2.55 30.33
N SER A 137 6.89 1.37 30.42
CA SER A 137 8.28 1.12 29.99
C SER A 137 8.60 1.44 28.52
N LEU A 138 7.60 1.57 27.64
CA LEU A 138 7.77 1.92 26.22
C LEU A 138 7.44 3.38 25.91
N LEU A 139 6.85 4.11 26.87
CA LEU A 139 6.47 5.52 26.76
C LEU A 139 7.52 6.45 27.40
N ASP A 140 8.26 5.99 28.41
CA ASP A 140 9.20 6.78 29.22
C ASP A 140 10.57 7.04 28.57
N TYR A 141 10.62 7.62 27.36
CA TYR A 141 11.87 8.04 26.69
C TYR A 141 11.82 9.49 26.21
#